data_AF-A0A6V7IQD2-F1
#
_entry.id   AF-A0A6V7IQD2-F1
#
_cell.length_a   1.000
_cell.length_b   1.000
_cell.length_c   1.000
_cell.angle_alpha   90.00
_cell.angle_beta   90.00
_cell.angle_gamma   90.00
#
_symmetry.space_group_name_H-M   'P 1'
#
loop_
_entity.id
_entity.type
_entity.pdbx_description
1 polymer ?
#
loop_
_entity_poly.entity_id
_entity_poly.type
_entity_poly.pdbx_seq_one_letter_code
_entity_poly.pdbx_strand_id
1 'polypeptide(L)'
;ENTVVKKPPRCGLYKPIPPKPSNFRKFYERGVFPISMEKDGAPITWKVNIEDLDFHHYLPMFFDGLTETEHPYKFLVEQGISDMLEHGGPKILPVVPQLIIPIKS
;
A
#
# COMPACT_ATOMS: atom_id res chain seq x y z
N GLU A 1 -18.40 -13.92 -53.88
CA GLU A 1 -18.89 -14.00 -52.49
C GLU A 1 -17.86 -13.38 -51.57
N ASN A 2 -18.25 -12.50 -50.65
CA ASN A 2 -17.31 -11.82 -49.76
C ASN A 2 -17.17 -12.60 -48.45
N THR A 3 -15.94 -12.92 -48.05
CA THR A 3 -15.64 -13.59 -46.78
C THR A 3 -15.88 -12.65 -45.61
N VAL A 4 -16.82 -12.97 -44.73
CA VAL A 4 -17.08 -12.21 -43.50
C VAL A 4 -16.05 -12.60 -42.44
N VAL A 5 -15.15 -11.68 -42.09
CA VAL A 5 -14.13 -11.89 -41.05
C VAL A 5 -14.73 -11.65 -39.67
N LYS A 6 -14.57 -12.62 -38.76
CA LYS A 6 -15.05 -12.53 -37.38
C LYS A 6 -14.29 -11.43 -36.64
N LYS A 7 -15.01 -10.59 -35.89
CA LYS A 7 -14.41 -9.52 -35.07
C LYS A 7 -13.43 -10.10 -34.05
N PRO A 8 -12.33 -9.38 -33.71
CA PRO A 8 -11.40 -9.83 -32.69
C PRO A 8 -12.11 -9.95 -31.32
N PRO A 9 -11.65 -10.87 -30.46
CA PRO A 9 -12.22 -11.04 -29.13
C PRO A 9 -12.08 -9.74 -28.33
N ARG A 10 -13.08 -9.45 -27.48
CA ARG A 10 -13.04 -8.28 -26.61
C ARG A 10 -11.92 -8.45 -25.58
N CYS A 11 -10.88 -7.63 -25.67
CA CYS A 11 -9.87 -7.50 -24.63
C CYS A 11 -10.47 -6.65 -23.51
N GLY A 12 -10.67 -7.23 -22.32
CA GLY A 12 -11.26 -6.56 -21.16
C GLY A 12 -10.32 -5.55 -20.48
N LEU A 13 -9.54 -4.79 -21.26
CA LEU A 13 -8.42 -3.96 -20.80
C LEU A 13 -8.81 -2.96 -19.71
N TYR A 14 -10.03 -2.42 -19.79
CA TYR A 14 -10.54 -1.41 -18.85
C TYR A 14 -11.41 -2.01 -17.73
N LYS A 15 -11.52 -3.34 -17.65
CA LYS A 15 -12.28 -3.95 -16.55
C LYS A 15 -11.47 -3.81 -15.25
N PRO A 16 -12.08 -3.31 -14.17
CA PRO A 16 -11.39 -3.22 -12.89
C PRO A 16 -10.98 -4.62 -12.42
N ILE A 17 -9.73 -4.74 -11.99
CA ILE A 17 -9.19 -5.97 -11.42
C ILE A 17 -9.43 -5.89 -9.91
N PRO A 18 -10.00 -6.94 -9.28
CA PRO A 18 -10.15 -6.95 -7.84
C PRO A 18 -8.76 -6.85 -7.17
N PRO A 19 -8.61 -6.00 -6.15
CA PRO A 19 -7.33 -5.85 -5.47
C PRO A 19 -6.89 -7.17 -4.84
N LYS A 20 -5.59 -7.42 -4.83
CA LYS A 20 -5.03 -8.56 -4.08
C LYS A 20 -5.24 -8.31 -2.58
N PRO A 21 -5.47 -9.36 -1.79
CA PRO A 21 -5.50 -9.23 -0.33
C PRO A 21 -4.12 -8.75 0.15
N SER A 22 -4.06 -7.60 0.81
CA SER A 22 -2.78 -7.08 1.33
C SER A 22 -2.29 -7.92 2.50
N ASN A 23 -0.99 -7.92 2.71
CA ASN A 23 -0.42 -8.44 3.95
C ASN A 23 -0.48 -7.40 5.08
N PHE A 24 -0.68 -6.11 4.74
CA PHE A 24 -0.80 -5.03 5.70
C PHE A 24 -1.86 -5.34 6.76
N ARG A 25 -3.09 -5.71 6.35
CA ARG A 25 -4.19 -6.01 7.27
C ARG A 25 -3.82 -7.11 8.27
N LYS A 26 -3.22 -8.19 7.79
CA LYS A 26 -2.77 -9.32 8.63
C LYS A 26 -1.71 -8.90 9.64
N PHE A 27 -0.72 -8.12 9.22
CA PHE A 27 0.34 -7.66 10.10
C PHE A 27 -0.15 -6.61 11.10
N TYR A 28 -1.11 -5.79 10.71
CA TYR A 28 -1.76 -4.82 11.59
C TYR A 28 -2.60 -5.51 12.68
N GLU A 29 -3.46 -6.47 12.30
CA GLU A 29 -4.26 -7.27 13.24
C GLU A 29 -3.38 -8.07 14.21
N ARG A 30 -2.17 -8.47 13.78
CA ARG A 30 -1.15 -9.12 14.64
C ARG A 30 -0.40 -8.15 15.55
N GLY A 31 -0.59 -6.84 15.41
CA GLY A 31 0.08 -5.82 16.21
C GLY A 31 1.56 -5.62 15.87
N VAL A 32 2.01 -6.03 14.69
CA VAL A 32 3.42 -5.93 14.24
C VAL A 32 3.79 -4.50 13.85
N PHE A 33 2.81 -3.71 13.40
CA PHE A 33 3.09 -2.34 12.97
C PHE A 33 3.34 -1.38 14.15
N PRO A 34 4.30 -0.45 14.00
CA PRO A 34 4.62 0.56 15.01
C PRO A 34 3.63 1.74 14.99
N ILE A 35 2.37 1.51 14.60
CA ILE A 35 1.31 2.52 14.58
C ILE A 35 0.09 2.02 15.33
N SER A 36 -0.69 2.95 15.84
CA SER A 36 -2.00 2.70 16.45
C SER A 36 -2.93 3.87 16.22
N MET A 37 -4.23 3.59 16.28
CA MET A 37 -5.27 4.60 16.26
C MET A 37 -6.16 4.39 17.47
N GLU A 38 -6.35 5.43 18.29
CA GLU A 38 -7.11 5.30 19.54
C GLU A 38 -8.62 5.21 19.31
N LYS A 39 -9.13 5.96 18.31
CA LYS A 39 -10.53 6.01 17.91
C LYS A 39 -10.64 6.21 16.41
N ASP A 40 -11.71 5.73 15.79
CA ASP A 40 -11.99 6.02 14.38
C ASP A 40 -12.02 7.54 14.14
N GLY A 41 -11.17 8.00 13.22
CA GLY A 41 -11.00 9.43 12.89
C GLY A 41 -9.99 10.19 13.76
N ALA A 42 -9.36 9.54 14.74
CA ALA A 42 -8.21 10.11 15.45
C ALA A 42 -6.95 10.06 14.57
N PRO A 43 -5.99 11.00 14.75
CA PRO A 43 -4.69 10.90 14.11
C PRO A 43 -3.98 9.60 14.49
N ILE A 44 -3.12 9.11 13.60
CA ILE A 44 -2.30 7.93 13.91
C ILE A 44 -1.24 8.31 14.92
N THR A 45 -0.99 7.42 15.88
CA THR A 45 0.09 7.56 16.86
C THR A 45 1.15 6.53 16.56
N TRP A 46 2.38 7.01 16.36
CA TRP A 46 3.55 6.17 16.21
C TRP A 46 4.05 5.71 17.57
N LYS A 47 4.31 4.40 17.71
CA LYS A 47 4.87 3.81 18.93
C LYS A 47 6.38 3.98 19.03
N VAL A 48 7.03 4.28 17.91
CA VAL A 48 8.48 4.45 17.76
C VAL A 48 8.71 5.69 16.89
N ASN A 49 9.78 6.44 17.13
CA ASN A 49 10.14 7.57 16.28
C ASN A 49 10.36 7.08 14.85
N ILE A 50 9.83 7.81 13.87
CA ILE A 50 9.94 7.45 12.45
C ILE A 50 11.41 7.37 12.03
N GLU A 51 12.24 8.26 12.54
CA GLU A 51 13.68 8.29 12.28
C GLU A 51 14.41 7.02 12.72
N ASP A 52 13.89 6.27 13.69
CA ASP A 52 14.51 5.04 14.21
C ASP A 52 14.00 3.77 13.50
N LEU A 53 13.01 3.90 12.61
CA LEU A 53 12.43 2.76 11.90
C LEU A 53 13.37 2.20 10.82
N ASP A 54 13.26 0.88 10.62
CA ASP A 54 13.85 0.23 9.45
C ASP A 54 12.95 0.39 8.23
N PHE A 55 13.32 1.31 7.35
CA PHE A 55 12.59 1.61 6.12
C PHE A 55 12.59 0.43 5.14
N HIS A 56 13.59 -0.47 5.18
CA HIS A 56 13.61 -1.64 4.28
C HIS A 56 12.50 -2.63 4.65
N HIS A 57 12.13 -2.69 5.93
CA HIS A 57 11.08 -3.58 6.40
C HIS A 57 9.70 -2.93 6.32
N TYR A 58 9.54 -1.74 6.91
CA TYR A 58 8.21 -1.16 7.11
C TYR A 58 7.67 -0.44 5.88
N LEU A 59 8.48 0.30 5.14
CA LEU A 59 7.98 1.10 4.02
C LEU A 59 7.37 0.22 2.91
N PRO A 60 8.01 -0.89 2.46
CA PRO A 60 7.37 -1.79 1.50
C PRO A 60 6.10 -2.45 2.05
N MET A 61 6.04 -2.78 3.35
CA MET A 61 4.81 -3.33 3.96
C MET A 61 3.65 -2.34 4.01
N PHE A 62 3.94 -1.04 4.22
CA PHE A 62 2.93 0.01 4.10
C PHE A 62 2.46 0.16 2.65
N PHE A 63 3.38 0.15 1.68
CA PHE A 63 3.03 0.23 0.26
C PHE A 63 2.22 -0.98 -0.26
N ASP A 64 2.43 -2.18 0.30
CA ASP A 64 1.57 -3.35 0.03
C ASP A 64 0.12 -3.11 0.47
N GLY A 65 -0.09 -2.25 1.47
CA GLY A 65 -1.40 -1.84 1.95
C GLY A 65 -2.14 -0.82 1.08
N LEU A 66 -1.53 -0.29 0.00
CA LEU A 66 -2.19 0.68 -0.89
C LEU A 66 -3.44 0.10 -1.59
N THR A 67 -3.57 -1.22 -1.64
CA THR A 67 -4.74 -1.90 -2.18
C THR A 67 -5.92 -1.95 -1.19
N GLU A 68 -5.72 -1.53 0.06
CA GLU A 68 -6.78 -1.51 1.08
C GLU A 68 -7.80 -0.40 0.79
N THR A 69 -9.07 -0.77 0.80
CA THR A 69 -10.19 0.15 0.54
C THR A 69 -11.08 0.36 1.76
N GLU A 70 -10.96 -0.49 2.78
CA GLU A 70 -11.78 -0.47 3.99
C GLU A 70 -11.22 0.47 5.07
N HIS A 71 -12.11 1.17 5.75
CA HIS A 71 -11.77 1.89 6.99
C HIS A 71 -11.63 0.88 8.14
N PRO A 72 -10.62 1.00 9.03
CA PRO A 72 -9.62 2.08 9.14
C PRO A 72 -8.31 1.86 8.36
N TYR A 73 -8.13 0.70 7.72
CA TYR A 73 -6.86 0.29 7.10
C TYR A 73 -6.37 1.27 6.03
N LYS A 74 -7.26 1.73 5.15
CA LYS A 74 -6.92 2.71 4.13
C LYS A 74 -6.29 3.98 4.73
N PHE A 75 -6.91 4.51 5.78
CA PHE A 75 -6.44 5.73 6.44
C PHE A 75 -5.09 5.52 7.13
N LEU A 76 -4.91 4.38 7.82
CA LEU A 76 -3.65 4.01 8.46
C LEU A 76 -2.49 3.92 7.47
N VAL A 77 -2.75 3.35 6.28
CA VAL A 77 -1.75 3.22 5.22
C VAL A 77 -1.40 4.57 4.64
N GLU A 78 -2.40 5.37 4.23
CA GLU A 78 -2.18 6.68 3.61
C GLU A 78 -1.40 7.62 4.53
N GLN A 79 -1.82 7.73 5.79
CA GLN A 79 -1.15 8.57 6.78
C GLN A 79 0.24 8.03 7.13
N GLY A 80 0.36 6.71 7.31
CA GLY A 80 1.64 6.08 7.63
C GLY A 80 2.70 6.29 6.54
N ILE A 81 2.31 6.15 5.26
CA ILE A 81 3.18 6.43 4.13
C ILE A 81 3.56 7.91 4.09
N SER A 82 2.60 8.81 4.27
CA SER A 82 2.86 10.26 4.25
C SER A 82 3.90 10.64 5.31
N ASP A 83 3.71 10.20 6.55
CA ASP A 83 4.61 10.51 7.66
C ASP A 83 6.02 9.94 7.43
N MET A 84 6.11 8.69 6.93
CA MET A 84 7.39 8.06 6.61
C MET A 84 8.13 8.75 5.46
N LEU A 85 7.41 9.25 4.44
CA LEU A 85 8.04 9.98 3.33
C LEU A 85 8.48 11.38 3.74
N GLU A 86 7.72 12.05 4.61
CA GLU A 86 8.05 13.38 5.12
C GLU A 86 9.27 13.36 6.05
N HIS A 87 9.37 12.35 6.92
CA HIS A 87 10.44 12.25 7.93
C HIS A 87 11.57 11.27 7.56
N GLY A 88 11.45 10.53 6.45
CA GLY A 88 12.41 9.48 6.09
C GLY A 88 13.73 9.97 5.51
N GLY A 89 13.75 11.18 4.95
CA GLY A 89 14.95 11.82 4.42
C GLY A 89 15.83 10.89 3.56
N PRO A 90 17.12 10.69 3.90
CA PRO A 90 18.04 9.88 3.10
C PRO A 90 17.77 8.36 3.14
N LYS A 91 16.94 7.87 4.07
CA LYS A 91 16.62 6.44 4.20
C LYS A 91 15.66 5.93 3.14
N ILE A 92 14.97 6.83 2.42
CA ILE A 92 13.99 6.47 1.39
C ILE A 92 14.68 5.98 0.12
N LEU A 93 15.75 6.67 -0.31
CA LEU A 93 16.42 6.40 -1.60
C LEU A 93 16.87 4.94 -1.76
N PRO A 94 17.49 4.28 -0.76
CA PRO A 94 17.88 2.86 -0.86
C PRO A 94 16.70 1.89 -1.02
N VAL A 95 15.50 2.27 -0.59
CA VAL A 95 14.32 1.40 -0.54
C VAL A 95 13.46 1.53 -1.79
N VAL A 96 13.63 2.59 -2.59
CA VAL A 96 12.87 2.83 -3.84
C VAL A 96 12.73 1.60 -4.74
N PRO A 97 13.77 0.76 -4.99
CA PRO A 97 13.62 -0.43 -5.82
C PRO A 97 12.58 -1.43 -5.30
N GLN A 98 12.42 -1.51 -3.97
CA GLN A 98 11.47 -2.41 -3.30
C GLN A 98 10.03 -1.92 -3.41
N LEU A 99 9.82 -0.63 -3.67
CA LEU A 99 8.49 -0.01 -3.78
C LEU A 99 7.85 -0.20 -5.17
N ILE A 100 8.64 -0.53 -6.19
CA ILE A 100 8.17 -0.61 -7.59
C ILE A 100 7.09 -1.69 -7.76
N ILE A 101 7.28 -2.86 -7.13
CA ILE A 101 6.33 -3.99 -7.27
C ILE A 101 5.00 -3.68 -6.57
N PRO A 102 4.96 -3.21 -5.31
CA PRO A 102 3.74 -2.76 -4.66
C PRO A 102 2.99 -1.68 -5.45
N ILE A 103 3.68 -0.67 -5.99
CA ILE A 103 3.04 0.43 -6.74
C ILE A 103 2.37 -0.06 -8.03
N LYS A 104 2.97 -1.06 -8.71
CA LYS A 104 2.42 -1.62 -9.95
C LYS A 104 1.20 -2.52 -9.73
N SER A 105 1.03 -3.05 -8.51
CA SER A 105 0.20 -4.23 -8.26
C SER A 105 -1.30 -3.98 -8.22
#